data_AF-A0A6C0FXJ2-F1
#
_entry.id   AF-A0A6C0FXJ2-F1
#
_cell.length_a   1.000
_cell.length_b   1.000
_cell.length_c   1.000
_cell.angle_alpha   90.00
_cell.angle_beta   90.00
_cell.angle_gamma   90.00
#
_symmetry.space_group_name_H-M   'P 1'
#
loop_
_entity.id
_entity.type
_entity.pdbx_description
1 polymer ?
#
loop_
_entity_poly.entity_id
_entity_poly.type
_entity_poly.pdbx_seq_one_letter_code
_entity_poly.pdbx_strand_id
1 'polypeptide(L)'
;MGSIVTPVTTFADEPAAWLDHLDRRTRSTVGARCARADLVALGQGRGGDLEVSTVLLGDARRASDGVVALPPPSRDFDGSQALAPSVLERERALVFAVVRDDGPPVPIDGPGAVVGEETSADLERQVAAVRWYAALPTGDAREAALLAAAGDGDPAVVSSALRALADEGRTSAVDALEALATAADAPPVRGSLAATALWVLGARDRAQRVLDEVVDRTGRDRFRRLWGVREVDGDGALLIAPDPQHVAFA
;
A
#
# COMPACT_ATOMS: atom_id res chain seq x y z
N MET A 1 -25.98 1.65 19.89
CA MET A 1 -25.30 1.94 18.62
C MET A 1 -24.05 2.74 18.95
N GLY A 2 -22.88 2.10 19.01
CA GLY A 2 -21.62 2.83 19.09
C GLY A 2 -21.35 3.46 17.73
N SER A 3 -21.15 4.77 17.68
CA SER A 3 -20.65 5.44 16.49
C SER A 3 -19.16 5.10 16.37
N ILE A 4 -18.76 4.54 15.23
CA ILE A 4 -17.35 4.42 14.88
C ILE A 4 -16.84 5.84 14.64
N VAL A 5 -15.92 6.31 15.49
CA VAL A 5 -15.23 7.58 15.29
C VAL A 5 -13.99 7.30 14.45
N THR A 6 -14.05 7.62 13.17
CA THR A 6 -12.88 7.52 12.29
C THR A 6 -11.97 8.73 12.54
N PRO A 7 -10.70 8.53 12.93
CA PRO A 7 -9.75 9.64 13.03
C PRO A 7 -9.61 10.33 11.68
N VAL A 8 -9.47 11.65 11.68
CA VAL A 8 -9.37 12.48 10.48
C VAL A 8 -8.18 13.41 10.58
N THR A 9 -7.58 13.72 9.44
CA THR A 9 -6.52 14.73 9.31
C THR A 9 -7.00 15.88 8.46
N THR A 10 -6.63 17.10 8.82
CA THR A 10 -6.83 18.29 8.00
C THR A 10 -5.53 18.75 7.34
N PHE A 11 -5.62 19.28 6.13
CA PHE A 11 -4.49 19.83 5.37
C PHE A 11 -4.96 20.88 4.36
N ALA A 12 -4.05 21.73 3.88
CA ALA A 12 -4.38 22.77 2.91
C ALA A 12 -4.65 22.20 1.50
N ASP A 13 -5.54 22.81 0.73
CA ASP A 13 -5.76 22.45 -0.69
C ASP A 13 -4.67 23.01 -1.62
N GLU A 14 -3.43 22.61 -1.36
CA GLU A 14 -2.25 22.98 -2.17
C GLU A 14 -1.41 21.74 -2.52
N PRO A 15 -0.68 21.75 -3.65
CA PRO A 15 -0.04 20.54 -4.18
C PRO A 15 0.93 19.87 -3.20
N ALA A 16 1.73 20.66 -2.47
CA ALA A 16 2.67 20.13 -1.47
C ALA A 16 1.95 19.39 -0.33
N ALA A 17 0.88 19.97 0.22
CA ALA A 17 0.09 19.37 1.30
C ALA A 17 -0.62 18.09 0.83
N TRP A 18 -1.10 18.08 -0.42
CA TRP A 18 -1.61 16.87 -1.07
C TRP A 18 -0.55 15.78 -1.18
N LEU A 19 0.66 16.10 -1.67
CA LEU A 19 1.73 15.12 -1.80
C LEU A 19 2.17 14.55 -0.44
N ASP A 20 2.22 15.37 0.60
CA ASP A 20 2.48 14.90 1.98
C ASP A 20 1.35 14.03 2.54
N HIS A 21 0.09 14.32 2.18
CA HIS A 21 -1.05 13.46 2.51
C HIS A 21 -0.94 12.11 1.77
N LEU A 22 -0.71 12.13 0.47
CA LEU A 22 -0.60 10.95 -0.38
C LEU A 22 0.60 10.07 -0.01
N ASP A 23 1.75 10.66 0.31
CA ASP A 23 2.93 9.91 0.80
C ASP A 23 2.59 9.11 2.07
N ARG A 24 1.97 9.77 3.07
CA ARG A 24 1.55 9.09 4.31
C ARG A 24 0.53 7.99 4.02
N ARG A 25 -0.44 8.28 3.14
CA ARG A 25 -1.51 7.34 2.76
C ARG A 25 -1.02 6.13 1.99
N THR A 26 0.05 6.25 1.22
CA THR A 26 0.53 5.21 0.30
C THR A 26 1.81 4.52 0.78
N ARG A 27 2.24 4.77 2.02
CA ARG A 27 3.49 4.25 2.60
C ARG A 27 3.49 2.76 2.92
N SER A 28 2.31 2.15 3.05
CA SER A 28 2.14 0.77 3.53
C SER A 28 1.70 -0.21 2.44
N THR A 29 2.31 -0.11 1.25
CA THR A 29 2.05 -1.05 0.16
C THR A 29 2.45 -2.49 0.52
N VAL A 30 1.97 -3.46 -0.25
CA VAL A 30 2.42 -4.86 -0.19
C VAL A 30 3.95 -4.94 -0.28
N GLY A 31 4.56 -4.33 -1.29
CA GLY A 31 6.02 -4.32 -1.46
C GLY A 31 6.76 -3.70 -0.29
N ALA A 32 6.27 -2.59 0.27
CA ALA A 32 6.90 -1.93 1.43
C ALA A 32 6.86 -2.81 2.69
N ARG A 33 5.82 -3.64 2.85
CA ARG A 33 5.73 -4.61 3.95
C ARG A 33 6.66 -5.78 3.72
N CYS A 34 6.73 -6.33 2.51
CA CYS A 34 7.71 -7.35 2.14
C CYS A 34 9.15 -6.86 2.37
N ALA A 35 9.46 -5.61 2.03
CA ALA A 35 10.79 -5.02 2.21
C ALA A 35 11.22 -4.91 3.68
N ARG A 36 10.26 -4.75 4.60
CA ARG A 36 10.49 -4.64 6.04
C ARG A 36 10.42 -5.99 6.76
N ALA A 37 10.07 -7.05 6.04
CA ALA A 37 9.90 -8.38 6.60
C ALA A 37 11.22 -9.15 6.57
N ASP A 38 11.54 -9.85 7.66
CA ASP A 38 12.65 -10.79 7.72
C ASP A 38 12.28 -12.17 7.14
N LEU A 39 10.99 -12.49 7.12
CA LEU A 39 10.43 -13.68 6.50
C LEU A 39 9.07 -13.35 5.87
N VAL A 40 8.84 -13.81 4.64
CA VAL A 40 7.51 -13.81 4.02
C VAL A 40 7.14 -15.22 3.64
N ALA A 41 6.00 -15.69 4.16
CA ALA A 41 5.51 -17.04 3.94
C ALA A 41 4.03 -17.05 3.53
N LEU A 42 3.67 -18.06 2.75
CA LEU A 42 2.31 -18.39 2.36
C LEU A 42 1.87 -19.67 3.08
N GLY A 43 0.68 -19.66 3.67
CA GLY A 43 0.16 -20.82 4.39
C GLY A 43 -1.36 -20.86 4.52
N GLN A 44 -1.84 -21.93 5.16
CA GLN A 44 -3.27 -22.10 5.50
C GLN A 44 -3.47 -21.94 7.00
N GLY A 45 -4.39 -21.05 7.39
CA GLY A 45 -4.75 -20.87 8.80
C GLY A 45 -5.54 -22.07 9.36
N ARG A 46 -5.19 -22.52 10.56
CA ARG A 46 -5.88 -23.55 11.34
C ARG A 46 -5.91 -23.17 12.82
N GLY A 47 -7.06 -22.74 13.33
CA GLY A 47 -7.28 -22.61 14.77
C GLY A 47 -6.27 -21.74 15.55
N GLY A 48 -5.77 -20.65 14.95
CA GLY A 48 -4.74 -19.78 15.56
C GLY A 48 -3.31 -20.06 15.09
N ASP A 49 -3.11 -21.11 14.30
CA ASP A 49 -1.84 -21.45 13.68
C ASP A 49 -1.88 -21.27 12.16
N LEU A 50 -0.72 -21.10 11.52
CA LEU A 50 -0.53 -21.08 10.07
C LEU A 50 0.32 -22.26 9.64
N GLU A 51 -0.25 -23.16 8.86
CA GLU A 51 0.49 -24.22 8.18
C GLU A 51 1.19 -23.64 6.94
N VAL A 52 2.51 -23.49 7.01
CA VAL A 52 3.33 -22.89 5.96
C VAL A 52 3.46 -23.84 4.78
N SER A 53 3.00 -23.38 3.63
CA SER A 53 3.10 -24.08 2.35
C SER A 53 4.30 -23.64 1.52
N THR A 54 4.74 -22.39 1.64
CA THR A 54 5.86 -21.85 0.87
C THR A 54 6.48 -20.67 1.60
N VAL A 55 7.81 -20.59 1.60
CA VAL A 55 8.58 -19.40 1.99
C VAL A 55 8.98 -18.65 0.73
N LEU A 56 8.64 -17.36 0.66
CA LEU A 56 8.91 -16.50 -0.49
C LEU A 56 10.14 -15.60 -0.27
N LEU A 57 10.35 -15.12 0.96
CA LEU A 57 11.51 -14.32 1.36
C LEU A 57 11.99 -14.79 2.74
N GLY A 58 13.31 -14.77 2.96
CA GLY A 58 13.95 -15.17 4.23
C GLY A 58 14.51 -16.60 4.24
N ASP A 59 15.14 -16.99 5.34
CA ASP A 59 15.74 -18.33 5.50
C ASP A 59 14.66 -19.39 5.78
N ALA A 60 14.47 -20.33 4.85
CA ALA A 60 13.52 -21.43 4.96
C ALA A 60 13.75 -22.33 6.18
N ARG A 61 14.97 -22.37 6.73
CA ARG A 61 15.27 -23.10 7.98
C ARG A 61 14.59 -22.49 9.20
N ARG A 62 14.20 -21.21 9.15
CA ARG A 62 13.43 -20.55 10.21
C ARG A 62 11.96 -20.97 10.22
N ALA A 63 11.47 -21.60 9.15
CA ALA A 63 10.12 -22.19 9.05
C ALA A 63 10.13 -23.71 9.30
N SER A 64 11.17 -24.25 9.95
CA SER A 64 11.50 -25.69 9.96
C SER A 64 10.44 -26.63 10.52
N ASP A 65 9.45 -26.12 11.25
CA ASP A 65 8.36 -26.95 11.80
C ASP A 65 7.06 -26.88 10.98
N GLY A 66 7.04 -26.12 9.88
CA GLY A 66 5.88 -26.01 8.97
C GLY A 66 4.66 -25.33 9.58
N VAL A 67 4.73 -24.86 10.83
CA VAL A 67 3.63 -24.20 11.54
C VAL A 67 4.13 -22.93 12.24
N VAL A 68 3.42 -21.82 12.06
CA VAL A 68 3.70 -20.53 12.71
C VAL A 68 2.47 -20.08 13.50
N ALA A 69 2.62 -19.80 14.79
CA ALA A 69 1.52 -19.27 15.61
C ALA A 69 1.13 -17.85 15.15
N LEU A 70 -0.17 -17.58 15.02
CA LEU A 70 -0.68 -16.28 14.58
C LEU A 70 -0.94 -15.34 15.76
N PRO A 71 -0.76 -14.02 15.58
CA PRO A 71 -1.20 -13.07 16.58
C PRO A 71 -2.72 -13.19 16.80
N PRO A 72 -3.21 -12.94 18.02
CA PRO A 72 -4.65 -12.88 18.26
C PRO A 72 -5.27 -11.76 17.41
N PRO A 73 -6.50 -11.95 16.89
CA PRO A 73 -7.14 -10.93 16.06
C PRO A 73 -7.25 -9.61 16.81
N SER A 74 -6.99 -8.50 16.11
CA SER A 74 -7.25 -7.15 16.60
C SER A 74 -8.73 -7.04 16.97
N ARG A 75 -9.03 -6.63 18.20
CA ARG A 75 -10.41 -6.41 18.65
C ARG A 75 -10.79 -4.94 18.45
N ASP A 76 -12.05 -4.71 18.13
CA ASP A 76 -12.69 -3.39 18.18
C ASP A 76 -12.51 -2.76 19.56
N PHE A 77 -12.62 -1.43 19.61
CA PHE A 77 -12.44 -0.64 20.83
C PHE A 77 -13.38 -1.06 21.98
N ASP A 78 -14.54 -1.63 21.66
CA ASP A 78 -15.51 -2.16 22.63
C ASP A 78 -15.38 -3.69 22.87
N GLY A 79 -14.40 -4.33 22.24
CA GLY A 79 -14.13 -5.77 22.34
C GLY A 79 -15.15 -6.66 21.64
N SER A 80 -16.11 -6.11 20.90
CA SER A 80 -17.27 -6.85 20.38
C SER A 80 -17.05 -7.52 19.03
N GLN A 81 -16.12 -7.02 18.21
CA GLN A 81 -15.76 -7.59 16.91
C GLN A 81 -14.26 -7.60 16.67
N ALA A 82 -13.80 -8.46 15.77
CA ALA A 82 -12.41 -8.43 15.31
C ALA A 82 -12.27 -7.39 14.18
N LEU A 83 -11.48 -6.34 14.39
CA LEU A 83 -11.06 -5.39 13.35
C LEU A 83 -9.98 -6.04 12.47
N ALA A 84 -10.43 -6.91 11.56
CA ALA A 84 -9.73 -7.55 10.45
C ALA A 84 -8.60 -8.59 10.73
N PRO A 85 -8.43 -9.60 9.84
CA PRO A 85 -9.44 -10.27 9.01
C PRO A 85 -9.95 -11.53 9.71
N SER A 86 -11.26 -11.73 9.65
CA SER A 86 -11.85 -13.06 9.76
C SER A 86 -11.38 -13.88 8.55
N VAL A 87 -10.18 -14.44 8.63
CA VAL A 87 -9.90 -15.67 7.90
C VAL A 87 -10.70 -16.73 8.62
N LEU A 88 -11.92 -16.91 8.13
CA LEU A 88 -12.77 -18.01 8.50
C LEU A 88 -11.91 -19.27 8.41
N GLU A 89 -11.93 -20.09 9.46
CA GLU A 89 -11.25 -21.38 9.46
C GLU A 89 -11.50 -22.08 8.11
N ARG A 90 -10.42 -22.47 7.43
CA ARG A 90 -10.41 -23.23 6.15
C ARG A 90 -10.55 -22.43 4.85
N GLU A 91 -10.67 -21.10 4.87
CA GLU A 91 -10.69 -20.28 3.64
C GLU A 91 -9.35 -19.57 3.40
N ARG A 92 -8.44 -20.28 2.70
CA ARG A 92 -7.39 -19.79 1.77
C ARG A 92 -6.39 -18.69 2.24
N ALA A 93 -5.11 -19.09 2.18
CA ALA A 93 -3.91 -18.30 1.89
C ALA A 93 -3.72 -16.96 2.62
N LEU A 94 -3.26 -17.03 3.88
CA LEU A 94 -2.73 -15.86 4.58
C LEU A 94 -1.25 -15.66 4.22
N VAL A 95 -0.91 -14.42 3.87
CA VAL A 95 0.47 -13.97 3.73
C VAL A 95 0.89 -13.26 5.02
N PHE A 96 1.88 -13.79 5.71
CA PHE A 96 2.48 -13.10 6.85
C PHE A 96 3.91 -12.66 6.51
N ALA A 97 4.20 -11.44 6.95
CA ALA A 97 5.54 -10.91 7.11
C ALA A 97 5.93 -11.08 8.60
N VAL A 98 6.98 -11.83 8.89
CA VAL A 98 7.59 -11.81 10.22
C VAL A 98 8.56 -10.63 10.24
N VAL A 99 8.33 -9.67 11.15
CA VAL A 99 9.00 -8.37 11.08
C VAL A 99 10.33 -8.33 11.84
N ARG A 100 10.56 -9.15 12.89
CA ARG A 100 11.87 -9.22 13.63
C ARG A 100 12.08 -10.55 14.35
N ASP A 101 13.35 -10.88 14.65
CA ASP A 101 13.82 -12.08 15.36
C ASP A 101 13.05 -12.42 16.68
N ASP A 102 12.36 -11.44 17.31
CA ASP A 102 11.52 -11.61 18.52
C ASP A 102 10.13 -10.92 18.43
N GLY A 103 9.72 -10.46 17.24
CA GLY A 103 8.50 -9.67 17.05
C GLY A 103 7.26 -10.50 16.69
N PRO A 104 6.03 -10.06 17.04
CA PRO A 104 4.82 -10.76 16.62
C PRO A 104 4.69 -10.75 15.08
N PRO A 105 4.15 -11.81 14.45
CA PRO A 105 3.89 -11.82 13.01
C PRO A 105 2.94 -10.67 12.65
N VAL A 106 3.13 -10.06 11.47
CA VAL A 106 2.24 -8.99 10.99
C VAL A 106 1.54 -9.45 9.69
N PRO A 107 0.20 -9.41 9.64
CA PRO A 107 -0.55 -9.73 8.43
C PRO A 107 -0.20 -8.77 7.28
N ILE A 108 0.06 -9.32 6.09
CA ILE A 108 0.19 -8.54 4.84
C ILE A 108 -1.21 -8.24 4.24
N ASP A 109 -2.29 -8.70 4.85
CA ASP A 109 -3.68 -8.46 4.42
C ASP A 109 -4.46 -7.45 5.29
N GLY A 110 -3.74 -6.59 6.04
CA GLY A 110 -4.36 -5.55 6.86
C GLY A 110 -5.01 -4.39 6.07
N PRO A 111 -6.07 -3.76 6.62
CA PRO A 111 -6.67 -2.55 6.06
C PRO A 111 -5.61 -1.46 5.82
N GLY A 112 -5.55 -0.94 4.59
CA GLY A 112 -4.54 0.04 4.14
C GLY A 112 -3.48 -0.54 3.19
N ALA A 113 -3.63 -1.80 2.77
CA ALA A 113 -2.68 -2.54 1.95
C ALA A 113 -2.53 -2.06 0.48
N VAL A 114 -3.62 -1.62 -0.17
CA VAL A 114 -3.66 -1.32 -1.61
C VAL A 114 -4.80 -0.34 -1.94
N VAL A 115 -4.60 0.58 -2.89
CA VAL A 115 -5.64 1.47 -3.43
C VAL A 115 -6.81 0.68 -4.04
N GLY A 116 -8.02 0.82 -3.48
CA GLY A 116 -9.29 0.35 -4.07
C GLY A 116 -9.68 -1.11 -3.83
N GLU A 117 -9.42 -1.67 -2.63
CA GLU A 117 -9.62 -3.09 -2.32
C GLU A 117 -10.54 -3.31 -1.09
N GLU A 118 -11.69 -3.98 -1.27
CA GLU A 118 -12.74 -4.24 -0.25
C GLU A 118 -13.22 -5.72 -0.21
N THR A 119 -12.64 -6.63 -1.02
CA THR A 119 -13.22 -7.94 -1.37
C THR A 119 -12.22 -9.11 -1.35
N SER A 120 -12.70 -10.36 -1.39
CA SER A 120 -11.87 -11.57 -1.42
C SER A 120 -10.96 -11.67 -2.66
N ALA A 121 -11.33 -11.04 -3.78
CA ALA A 121 -10.49 -10.94 -4.97
C ALA A 121 -9.19 -10.14 -4.69
N ASP A 122 -9.22 -9.29 -3.68
CA ASP A 122 -8.09 -8.46 -3.29
C ASP A 122 -7.03 -9.25 -2.53
N LEU A 123 -7.43 -10.32 -1.80
CA LEU A 123 -6.46 -11.25 -1.21
C LEU A 123 -5.65 -11.99 -2.29
N GLU A 124 -6.29 -12.46 -3.36
CA GLU A 124 -5.59 -13.13 -4.46
C GLU A 124 -4.62 -12.18 -5.19
N ARG A 125 -5.03 -10.91 -5.38
CA ARG A 125 -4.15 -9.85 -5.93
C ARG A 125 -2.98 -9.53 -5.00
N GLN A 126 -3.22 -9.44 -3.70
CA GLN A 126 -2.15 -9.22 -2.73
C GLN A 126 -1.14 -10.37 -2.72
N VAL A 127 -1.61 -11.63 -2.75
CA VAL A 127 -0.72 -12.80 -2.89
C VAL A 127 0.08 -12.74 -4.19
N ALA A 128 -0.54 -12.35 -5.30
CA ALA A 128 0.15 -12.18 -6.58
C ALA A 128 1.22 -11.07 -6.51
N ALA A 129 0.90 -9.92 -5.91
CA ALA A 129 1.83 -8.83 -5.70
C ALA A 129 3.00 -9.22 -4.76
N VAL A 130 2.74 -10.01 -3.72
CA VAL A 130 3.81 -10.55 -2.85
C VAL A 130 4.74 -11.46 -3.64
N ARG A 131 4.18 -12.39 -4.43
CA ARG A 131 4.96 -13.31 -5.27
C ARG A 131 5.80 -12.55 -6.29
N TRP A 132 5.21 -11.55 -6.95
CA TRP A 132 5.92 -10.66 -7.87
C TRP A 132 7.08 -9.94 -7.16
N TYR A 133 6.81 -9.32 -6.00
CA TYR A 133 7.82 -8.56 -5.27
C TYR A 133 8.99 -9.45 -4.82
N ALA A 134 8.68 -10.66 -4.34
CA ALA A 134 9.68 -11.64 -3.93
C ALA A 134 10.54 -12.16 -5.09
N ALA A 135 9.99 -12.17 -6.31
CA ALA A 135 10.68 -12.59 -7.52
C ALA A 135 11.50 -11.48 -8.18
N LEU A 136 11.46 -10.24 -7.66
CA LEU A 136 12.19 -9.13 -8.25
C LEU A 136 13.70 -9.40 -8.27
N PRO A 137 14.39 -9.03 -9.37
CA PRO A 137 15.84 -9.10 -9.40
C PRO A 137 16.46 -8.11 -8.40
N THR A 138 17.75 -8.30 -8.13
CA THR A 138 18.57 -7.40 -7.30
C THR A 138 19.46 -6.50 -8.18
N GLY A 139 20.06 -5.47 -7.58
CA GLY A 139 20.96 -4.56 -8.28
C GLY A 139 20.26 -3.71 -9.36
N ASP A 140 20.94 -3.47 -10.48
CA ASP A 140 20.46 -2.57 -11.55
C ASP A 140 19.24 -3.12 -12.30
N ALA A 141 19.15 -4.44 -12.46
CA ALA A 141 18.00 -5.10 -13.07
C ALA A 141 16.71 -4.86 -12.28
N ARG A 142 16.82 -4.55 -10.97
CA ARG A 142 15.70 -4.25 -10.10
C ARG A 142 14.96 -2.99 -10.53
N GLU A 143 15.70 -1.92 -10.83
CA GLU A 143 15.08 -0.64 -11.23
C GLU A 143 14.29 -0.80 -12.53
N ALA A 144 14.85 -1.50 -13.52
CA ALA A 144 14.16 -1.80 -14.77
C ALA A 144 12.88 -2.63 -14.55
N ALA A 145 12.94 -3.65 -13.68
CA ALA A 145 11.78 -4.46 -13.33
C ALA A 145 10.69 -3.64 -12.62
N LEU A 146 11.07 -2.76 -11.70
CA LEU A 146 10.15 -1.86 -11.01
C LEU A 146 9.51 -0.85 -11.96
N LEU A 147 10.27 -0.27 -12.89
CA LEU A 147 9.75 0.65 -13.90
C LEU A 147 8.77 -0.02 -14.86
N ALA A 148 9.06 -1.26 -15.28
CA ALA A 148 8.13 -2.05 -16.09
C ALA A 148 6.83 -2.32 -15.32
N ALA A 149 6.95 -2.71 -14.04
CA ALA A 149 5.82 -2.99 -13.16
C ALA A 149 4.95 -1.76 -12.86
N ALA A 150 5.53 -0.57 -12.84
CA ALA A 150 4.80 0.69 -12.68
C ALA A 150 3.80 0.94 -13.84
N GLY A 151 3.93 0.23 -14.96
CA GLY A 151 3.00 0.24 -16.10
C GLY A 151 2.06 -0.96 -16.22
N ASP A 152 2.17 -1.97 -15.34
CA ASP A 152 1.59 -3.34 -15.50
C ASP A 152 0.06 -3.43 -15.32
N GLY A 153 -0.58 -2.34 -14.91
CA GLY A 153 -2.04 -2.24 -14.81
C GLY A 153 -2.66 -2.84 -13.54
N ASP A 154 -2.00 -3.79 -12.89
CA ASP A 154 -2.40 -4.29 -11.56
C ASP A 154 -2.11 -3.21 -10.48
N PRO A 155 -3.13 -2.68 -9.76
CA PRO A 155 -2.94 -1.63 -8.76
C PRO A 155 -2.00 -1.99 -7.60
N ALA A 156 -1.98 -3.24 -7.15
CA ALA A 156 -1.14 -3.69 -6.05
C ALA A 156 0.33 -3.74 -6.46
N VAL A 157 0.60 -4.20 -7.68
CA VAL A 157 1.93 -4.23 -8.28
C VAL A 157 2.42 -2.80 -8.58
N VAL A 158 1.60 -1.98 -9.24
CA VAL A 158 1.94 -0.59 -9.62
C VAL A 158 2.26 0.24 -8.38
N SER A 159 1.40 0.21 -7.36
CA SER A 159 1.63 0.96 -6.11
C SER A 159 2.89 0.48 -5.38
N SER A 160 3.10 -0.83 -5.30
CA SER A 160 4.31 -1.40 -4.69
C SER A 160 5.58 -1.05 -5.47
N ALA A 161 5.53 -1.04 -6.80
CA ALA A 161 6.65 -0.71 -7.66
C ALA A 161 7.06 0.76 -7.53
N LEU A 162 6.09 1.68 -7.63
CA LEU A 162 6.31 3.12 -7.48
C LEU A 162 6.83 3.46 -6.08
N ARG A 163 6.30 2.79 -5.05
CA ARG A 163 6.80 2.95 -3.67
C ARG A 163 8.23 2.46 -3.52
N ALA A 164 8.55 1.29 -4.07
CA ALA A 164 9.90 0.74 -3.99
C ALA A 164 10.93 1.62 -4.70
N LEU A 165 10.62 2.16 -5.89
CA LEU A 165 11.49 3.12 -6.58
C LEU A 165 11.82 4.33 -5.69
N ALA A 166 10.81 4.86 -4.99
CA ALA A 166 10.95 5.99 -4.10
C ALA A 166 11.75 5.66 -2.82
N ASP A 167 11.37 4.60 -2.11
CA ASP A 167 12.00 4.21 -0.84
C ASP A 167 13.46 3.73 -1.03
N GLU A 168 13.77 3.14 -2.18
CA GLU A 168 15.14 2.74 -2.54
C GLU A 168 15.98 3.89 -3.09
N GLY A 169 15.44 5.11 -3.21
CA GLY A 169 16.18 6.29 -3.66
C GLY A 169 16.64 6.20 -5.12
N ARG A 170 15.86 5.58 -6.00
CA ARG A 170 16.19 5.39 -7.43
C ARG A 170 16.05 6.69 -8.22
N THR A 171 16.96 7.64 -8.02
CA THR A 171 16.89 8.98 -8.65
C THR A 171 17.02 8.95 -10.18
N SER A 172 17.64 7.91 -10.75
CA SER A 172 17.69 7.69 -12.21
C SER A 172 16.31 7.44 -12.83
N ALA A 173 15.31 7.02 -12.04
CA ALA A 173 13.95 6.76 -12.51
C ALA A 173 13.10 8.02 -12.68
N VAL A 174 13.56 9.20 -12.27
CA VAL A 174 12.77 10.45 -12.22
C VAL A 174 12.12 10.79 -13.58
N ASP A 175 12.87 10.73 -14.68
CA ASP A 175 12.34 11.05 -16.00
C ASP A 175 11.28 10.02 -16.46
N ALA A 176 11.49 8.75 -16.15
CA ALA A 176 10.54 7.68 -16.47
C ALA A 176 9.25 7.78 -15.63
N LEU A 177 9.35 8.18 -14.36
CA LEU A 177 8.20 8.43 -13.49
C LEU A 177 7.34 9.60 -13.98
N GLU A 178 7.99 10.70 -14.41
CA GLU A 178 7.29 11.84 -15.01
C GLU A 178 6.55 11.42 -16.29
N ALA A 179 7.19 10.64 -17.17
CA ALA A 179 6.55 10.11 -18.38
C ALA A 179 5.38 9.17 -18.07
N LEU A 180 5.51 8.28 -17.08
CA LEU A 180 4.44 7.37 -16.67
C LEU A 180 3.21 8.11 -16.12
N ALA A 181 3.43 9.21 -15.38
CA ALA A 181 2.37 9.99 -14.78
C ALA A 181 1.61 10.84 -15.81
N THR A 182 2.34 11.38 -16.78
CA THR A 182 1.83 12.31 -17.81
C THR A 182 1.36 11.61 -19.08
N ALA A 183 1.56 10.29 -19.20
CA ALA A 183 1.00 9.49 -20.28
C ALA A 183 -0.52 9.74 -20.40
N ALA A 184 -1.00 9.98 -21.62
CA ALA A 184 -2.36 10.48 -21.88
C ALA A 184 -3.45 9.55 -21.32
N ASP A 185 -3.22 8.25 -21.37
CA ASP A 185 -4.10 7.18 -20.91
C ASP A 185 -3.85 6.76 -19.45
N ALA A 186 -2.94 7.44 -18.75
CA ALA A 186 -2.61 7.09 -17.38
C ALA A 186 -3.83 7.23 -16.44
N PRO A 187 -4.19 6.16 -15.71
CA PRO A 187 -5.20 6.27 -14.66
C PRO A 187 -4.78 7.33 -13.63
N PRO A 188 -5.71 8.16 -13.12
CA PRO A 188 -5.40 9.19 -12.13
C PRO A 188 -4.64 8.69 -10.90
N VAL A 189 -4.96 7.48 -10.42
CA VAL A 189 -4.26 6.83 -9.30
C VAL A 189 -2.78 6.61 -9.64
N ARG A 190 -2.46 6.07 -10.82
CA ARG A 190 -1.07 5.85 -11.25
C ARG A 190 -0.30 7.16 -11.31
N GLY A 191 -0.91 8.21 -11.89
CA GLY A 191 -0.30 9.54 -11.95
C GLY A 191 -0.02 10.13 -10.56
N SER A 192 -0.98 10.00 -9.63
CA SER A 192 -0.83 10.47 -8.25
C SER A 192 0.28 9.72 -7.50
N LEU A 193 0.37 8.39 -7.68
CA LEU A 193 1.41 7.56 -7.07
C LEU A 193 2.79 7.88 -7.63
N ALA A 194 2.90 8.13 -8.94
CA ALA A 194 4.15 8.55 -9.57
C ALA A 194 4.58 9.96 -9.11
N ALA A 195 3.65 10.91 -8.99
CA ALA A 195 3.91 12.22 -8.39
C ALA A 195 4.40 12.10 -6.95
N THR A 196 3.80 11.20 -6.17
CA THR A 196 4.22 10.90 -4.79
C THR A 196 5.63 10.28 -4.76
N ALA A 197 5.95 9.38 -5.69
CA ALA A 197 7.30 8.82 -5.81
C ALA A 197 8.34 9.92 -6.11
N LEU A 198 8.05 10.82 -7.05
CA LEU A 198 8.88 12.00 -7.34
C LEU A 198 9.08 12.90 -6.11
N TRP A 199 8.03 13.09 -5.31
CA TRP A 199 8.07 13.88 -4.07
C TRP A 199 9.06 13.30 -3.06
N VAL A 200 8.99 11.98 -2.83
CA VAL A 200 9.87 11.24 -1.92
C VAL A 200 11.32 11.24 -2.43
N LEU A 201 11.53 11.12 -3.74
CA LEU A 201 12.86 11.21 -4.38
C LEU A 201 13.45 12.64 -4.34
N GLY A 202 12.72 13.63 -3.85
CA GLY A 202 13.18 15.01 -3.75
C GLY A 202 13.01 15.86 -5.02
N ALA A 203 12.37 15.32 -6.06
CA ALA A 203 12.04 16.06 -7.29
C ALA A 203 10.78 16.95 -7.08
N ARG A 204 10.84 17.85 -6.09
CA ARG A 204 9.68 18.57 -5.53
C ARG A 204 8.88 19.38 -6.55
N ASP A 205 9.56 20.13 -7.42
CA ASP A 205 8.89 20.95 -8.45
C ASP A 205 8.23 20.08 -9.52
N ARG A 206 8.87 18.96 -9.89
CA ARG A 206 8.30 18.02 -10.86
C ARG A 206 7.08 17.30 -10.27
N ALA A 207 7.18 16.86 -9.02
CA ALA A 207 6.09 16.20 -8.32
C ALA A 207 4.84 17.09 -8.25
N GLN A 208 4.99 18.37 -7.91
CA GLN A 208 3.88 19.33 -7.87
C GLN A 208 3.27 19.55 -9.25
N ARG A 209 4.09 19.82 -10.28
CA ARG A 209 3.58 19.97 -11.67
C ARG A 209 2.81 18.74 -12.15
N VAL A 210 3.37 17.55 -11.93
CA VAL A 210 2.73 16.29 -12.33
C VAL A 210 1.40 16.09 -11.58
N LEU A 211 1.37 16.41 -10.28
CA LEU A 211 0.12 16.33 -9.51
C LEU A 211 -0.93 17.30 -10.06
N ASP A 212 -0.55 18.55 -10.33
CA ASP A 212 -1.45 19.56 -10.91
C ASP A 212 -2.03 19.07 -12.25
N GLU A 213 -1.21 18.52 -13.15
CA GLU A 213 -1.68 17.96 -14.42
C GLU A 213 -2.64 16.78 -14.23
N VAL A 214 -2.40 15.93 -13.23
CA VAL A 214 -3.30 14.83 -12.86
C VAL A 214 -4.63 15.37 -12.33
N VAL A 215 -4.60 16.40 -11.47
CA VAL A 215 -5.80 17.05 -10.93
C VAL A 215 -6.60 17.72 -12.04
N ASP A 216 -5.95 18.46 -12.93
CA ASP A 216 -6.59 19.15 -14.05
C ASP A 216 -7.30 18.18 -15.00
N ARG A 217 -6.61 17.08 -15.38
CA ARG A 217 -7.20 16.04 -16.24
C ARG A 217 -8.33 15.27 -15.55
N THR A 218 -8.24 15.05 -14.25
CA THR A 218 -9.25 14.30 -13.49
C THR A 218 -10.47 15.16 -13.14
N GLY A 219 -10.26 16.47 -12.97
CA GLY A 219 -11.17 17.40 -12.34
C GLY A 219 -11.06 17.35 -10.81
N ARG A 220 -10.92 18.51 -10.17
CA ARG A 220 -10.65 18.66 -8.72
C ARG A 220 -11.63 17.89 -7.82
N ASP A 221 -12.93 17.97 -8.09
CA ASP A 221 -13.95 17.26 -7.30
C ASP A 221 -13.86 15.75 -7.43
N ARG A 222 -13.58 15.26 -8.65
CA ARG A 222 -13.40 13.83 -8.91
C ARG A 222 -12.11 13.33 -8.25
N PHE A 223 -11.04 14.13 -8.31
CA PHE A 223 -9.77 13.84 -7.64
C PHE A 223 -9.95 13.75 -6.12
N ARG A 224 -10.65 14.70 -5.51
CA ARG A 224 -10.98 14.65 -4.06
C ARG A 224 -11.77 13.40 -3.70
N ARG A 225 -12.81 13.05 -4.47
CA ARG A 225 -13.59 11.82 -4.27
C ARG A 225 -12.74 10.56 -4.39
N LEU A 226 -11.83 10.51 -5.36
CA LEU A 226 -10.91 9.38 -5.56
C LEU A 226 -10.09 9.09 -4.30
N TRP A 227 -9.71 10.13 -3.56
CA TRP A 227 -8.90 10.01 -2.34
C TRP A 227 -9.71 10.07 -1.05
N GLY A 228 -11.04 10.08 -1.13
CA GLY A 228 -11.94 10.18 0.03
C GLY A 228 -11.79 11.49 0.81
N VAL A 229 -11.34 12.56 0.14
CA VAL A 229 -11.06 13.87 0.72
C VAL A 229 -12.26 14.78 0.50
N ARG A 230 -12.57 15.61 1.49
CA ARG A 230 -13.67 16.58 1.46
C ARG A 230 -13.17 17.96 1.89
N GLU A 231 -13.88 19.01 1.52
CA GLU A 231 -13.64 20.35 2.09
C GLU A 231 -14.16 20.41 3.54
N VAL A 232 -13.53 21.26 4.35
CA VAL A 232 -14.03 21.59 5.68
C VAL A 232 -15.17 22.59 5.54
N ASP A 233 -16.29 22.33 6.20
CA ASP A 233 -17.45 23.24 6.19
C ASP A 233 -17.04 24.64 6.68
N GLY A 234 -17.22 25.64 5.81
CA GLY A 234 -16.89 27.03 6.11
C GLY A 234 -15.44 27.45 5.84
N ASP A 235 -14.57 26.55 5.39
CA ASP A 235 -13.20 26.87 4.96
C ASP A 235 -12.78 26.04 3.73
N GLY A 236 -12.98 26.61 2.54
CA GLY A 236 -12.61 25.97 1.28
C GLY A 236 -11.10 25.86 1.02
N ALA A 237 -10.26 26.47 1.87
CA ALA A 237 -8.80 26.30 1.80
C ALA A 237 -8.32 25.06 2.58
N LEU A 238 -9.18 24.50 3.44
CA LEU A 238 -8.88 23.32 4.24
C LEU A 238 -9.64 22.10 3.74
N LEU A 239 -8.90 21.00 3.67
CA LEU A 239 -9.40 19.69 3.34
C LEU A 239 -9.38 18.80 4.58
N ILE A 240 -10.31 17.86 4.63
CA ILE A 240 -10.43 16.82 5.64
C ILE A 240 -10.42 15.46 4.95
N ALA A 241 -9.60 14.56 5.45
CA ALA A 241 -9.50 13.18 4.98
C ALA A 241 -9.45 12.23 6.18
N PRO A 242 -9.90 10.97 6.01
CA PRO A 242 -9.65 9.96 7.01
C PRO A 242 -8.15 9.83 7.27
N ASP A 243 -7.78 9.58 8.53
CA ASP A 243 -6.39 9.46 8.91
C ASP A 243 -5.77 8.28 8.15
N PRO A 244 -4.70 8.53 7.36
CA PRO A 244 -4.09 7.50 6.53
C PRO A 244 -3.50 6.32 7.31
N GLN A 245 -3.32 6.44 8.63
CA GLN A 245 -2.87 5.34 9.50
C GLN A 245 -4.02 4.44 9.99
N HIS A 246 -5.28 4.83 9.77
CA HIS A 246 -6.43 4.22 10.44
C HIS A 246 -7.53 3.73 9.49
N VAL A 247 -7.41 3.90 8.16
CA VAL A 247 -8.47 3.55 7.19
C VAL A 247 -7.92 2.83 5.97
N ALA A 248 -8.57 1.73 5.59
CA ALA A 248 -8.33 1.03 4.33
C ALA A 248 -8.70 1.91 3.12
N PHE A 249 -8.09 1.67 1.97
CA PHE A 249 -8.50 2.38 0.76
C PHE A 249 -9.95 2.03 0.40
N ALA A 250 -10.74 3.04 0.05
CA ALA A 250 -12.06 2.89 -0.56
C ALA A 250 -11.93 2.89 -2.09
#